data_AF-A0A1H7QWB0-F1
#
_entry.id   AF-A0A1H7QWB0-F1
#
_cell.length_a   1.000
_cell.length_b   1.000
_cell.length_c   1.000
_cell.angle_alpha   90.00
_cell.angle_beta   90.00
_cell.angle_gamma   90.00
#
_symmetry.space_group_name_H-M   'P 1'
#
loop_
_entity.id
_entity.type
_entity.pdbx_description
1 polymer ?
#
loop_
_entity_poly.entity_id
_entity_poly.type
_entity_poly.pdbx_seq_one_letter_code
_entity_poly.pdbx_strand_id
1 'polypeptide(L)' 'MNQYLAVVNHLGQYSVWPSHLPVPAGWREVFGPADQEHVLDYIETVWTNIVPVATQR' A
#
# COMPACT_ATOMS: atom_id res chain seq x y z
N MET A 1 7.82 -12.08 13.22
CA MET A 1 7.24 -11.86 11.88
C MET A 1 6.71 -10.45 11.87
N ASN A 2 7.21 -9.60 10.98
CA ASN A 2 6.79 -8.20 10.90
C ASN A 2 5.59 -8.12 9.97
N GLN A 3 4.47 -7.63 10.50
CA GLN A 3 3.24 -7.47 9.74
C GLN A 3 3.13 -6.03 9.23
N TYR A 4 2.55 -5.90 8.04
CA TYR A 4 2.33 -4.66 7.33
C TYR A 4 0.88 -4.55 6.88
N LEU A 5 0.48 -3.32 6.61
CA LEU A 5 -0.83 -2.92 6.12
C LEU A 5 -0.64 -2.18 4.80
N ALA A 6 -1.53 -2.42 3.85
CA ALA A 6 -1.73 -1.46 2.76
C ALA A 6 -2.67 -0.38 3.28
N VAL A 7 -2.24 0.87 3.22
CA VAL A 7 -3.05 2.03 3.56
C VAL A 7 -3.29 2.88 2.32
N VAL A 8 -4.48 3.45 2.20
CA VAL A 8 -4.84 4.39 1.15
C VAL A 8 -5.23 5.73 1.78
N ASN A 9 -4.85 6.83 1.15
CA ASN A 9 -5.33 8.15 1.56
C ASN A 9 -6.57 8.57 0.73
N HIS A 10 -7.15 9.71 1.10
CA HIS A 10 -8.29 10.31 0.39
C HIS A 10 -7.99 10.73 -1.07
N LEU A 11 -6.71 10.81 -1.46
CA LEU A 11 -6.27 11.08 -2.83
C LEU A 11 -6.08 9.79 -3.65
N GLY A 12 -6.35 8.61 -3.07
CA GLY A 12 -6.17 7.32 -3.73
C GLY A 12 -4.71 6.86 -3.82
N GLN A 13 -3.80 7.45 -3.05
CA GLN A 13 -2.41 7.02 -2.97
C GLN A 13 -2.28 5.87 -1.98
N TYR A 14 -1.60 4.81 -2.41
CA TYR A 14 -1.32 3.63 -1.58
C TYR A 14 0.06 3.72 -0.95
N SER A 15 0.20 3.18 0.26
CA SER A 15 1.48 3.06 0.95
C SER A 15 1.51 1.80 1.81
N VAL A 16 2.71 1.29 2.06
CA VAL A 16 2.95 0.20 3.01
C VAL A 16 3.17 0.80 4.39
N TRP A 17 2.41 0.33 5.38
CA TRP A 17 2.47 0.83 6.76
C TRP A 17 2.74 -0.33 7.75
N PRO A 18 3.61 -0.16 8.76
CA PRO A 18 3.80 -1.20 9.77
C PRO A 18 2.54 -1.39 10.63
N SER A 19 2.06 -2.62 10.81
CA SER A 19 0.81 -2.87 11.54
C SER A 19 0.88 -2.56 13.05
N HIS A 20 2.10 -2.45 13.59
CA HIS A 20 2.33 -2.12 15.00
C HIS A 20 2.27 -0.61 15.29
N LEU A 21 2.21 0.24 14.26
CA LEU A 21 2.08 1.69 14.42
C LEU A 21 0.63 2.12 14.14
N PRO A 22 0.11 3.10 14.90
CA PRO A 22 -1.20 3.67 14.60
C PRO A 22 -1.20 4.29 13.20
N VAL A 23 -2.26 4.02 12.42
CA VAL A 23 -2.42 4.58 11.08
C VAL A 23 -2.64 6.11 11.21
N PRO A 24 -1.90 6.94 10.46
CA PRO A 24 -2.05 8.40 10.54
C PRO A 24 -3.46 8.86 10.13
N ALA A 25 -3.89 9.99 10.69
CA ALA A 25 -5.16 10.60 10.29
C ALA A 25 -5.20 10.90 8.78
N GLY A 26 -6.30 10.57 8.12
CA GLY A 26 -6.47 10.73 6.67
C GLY A 26 -5.98 9.56 5.82
N TRP A 27 -5.43 8.53 6.45
CA TRP A 27 -5.13 7.23 5.85
C TRP A 27 -6.10 6.16 6.36
N ARG A 28 -6.37 5.16 5.53
CA ARG A 28 -7.27 4.04 5.84
C ARG A 28 -6.62 2.73 5.43
N GLU A 29 -6.67 1.75 6.33
CA GLU A 29 -6.30 0.38 6.02
C GLU A 29 -7.23 -0.22 4.95
N VAL A 30 -6.65 -0.84 3.94
CA VAL A 30 -7.37 -1.50 2.84
C VAL A 30 -6.99 -2.98 2.67
N PHE A 31 -5.82 -3.39 3.20
CA PHE A 31 -5.36 -4.78 3.19
C PHE A 31 -4.34 -5.05 4.30
N GLY A 32 -4.27 -6.30 4.77
CA GLY A 32 -3.44 -6.73 5.90
C GLY A 32 -4.24 -6.91 7.19
N PRO A 33 -3.57 -7.19 8.33
CA PRO A 33 -2.12 -7.39 8.48
C PRO A 33 -1.61 -8.65 7.78
N ALA A 34 -0.55 -8.49 6.99
CA ALA A 34 0.12 -9.57 6.26
C ALA A 34 1.63 -9.32 6.16
N ASP A 35 2.40 -10.28 5.66
CA ASP A 35 3.81 -10.08 5.35
C ASP A 35 4.00 -9.03 4.25
N GLN A 36 5.18 -8.42 4.20
CA GLN A 36 5.49 -7.33 3.27
C GLN A 36 5.21 -7.70 1.81
N GLU A 37 5.53 -8.92 1.39
CA GLU A 37 5.33 -9.41 0.01
C GLU A 37 3.84 -9.41 -0.37
N HIS A 38 2.96 -9.91 0.50
CA HIS A 38 1.51 -9.93 0.25
C HIS A 38 0.91 -8.51 0.19
N VAL A 39 1.40 -7.60 1.03
CA VAL A 39 0.94 -6.20 1.02
C VAL A 39 1.36 -5.49 -0.26
N LEU A 40 2.58 -5.75 -0.74
CA LEU A 40 3.08 -5.21 -2.01
C LEU A 40 2.29 -5.76 -3.20
N ASP A 41 2.07 -7.08 -3.25
CA ASP A 41 1.27 -7.74 -4.31
C ASP A 41 -0.16 -7.17 -4.38
N TYR A 42 -0.80 -6.95 -3.22
CA TYR A 42 -2.08 -6.28 -3.15
C TYR A 42 -2.02 -4.88 -3.76
N ILE A 43 -1.05 -4.05 -3.34
CA ILE A 43 -0.88 -2.68 -3.85
C ILE A 43 -0.64 -2.67 -5.36
N GLU A 44 0.23 -3.56 -5.88
CA GLU A 44 0.49 -3.69 -7.32
C GLU A 44 -0.77 -4.08 -8.11
N THR A 45 -1.61 -4.93 -7.53
CA THR A 45 -2.87 -5.37 -8.16
C THR A 45 -3.92 -4.27 -8.18
N VAL A 46 -4.12 -3.56 -7.06
CA VAL A 46 -5.19 -2.55 -6.94
C VAL A 46 -4.79 -1.18 -7.46
N TRP A 47 -3.49 -0.86 -7.51
CA TRP A 47 -3.00 0.41 -8.03
C TRP A 47 -2.80 0.33 -9.56
N THR A 48 -3.85 -0.11 -10.25
CA THR A 48 -3.88 -0.36 -11.71
C THR A 48 -3.76 0.92 -12.56
N ASN A 49 -3.80 2.11 -11.92
CA ASN A 49 -3.71 3.41 -12.59
C ASN A 49 -2.45 4.20 -12.22
N ILE A 50 -1.36 3.50 -11.88
CA ILE A 50 -0.02 4.04 -12.10
C ILE A 50 0.33 3.65 -13.52
N VAL A 51 -0.04 4.46 -14.50
CA VAL A 51 0.62 4.31 -15.80
C VAL A 51 2.13 4.50 -15.55
N PRO A 52 2.98 3.50 -15.81
CA PRO A 52 4.39 3.77 -15.85
C PRO A 52 4.57 4.57 -17.14
N VAL A 53 4.93 5.85 -17.06
CA VAL A 53 5.85 6.37 -18.08
C VAL A 53 7.20 5.75 -17.76
N ALA A 54 7.30 4.44 -17.95
CA ALA A 54 8.56 3.81 -18.28
C ALA A 54 8.82 4.16 -19.73
N THR A 55 9.27 5.40 -19.98
CA THR A 55 10.11 5.62 -21.15
C THR A 55 11.50 5.12 -20.75
N GLN A 56 11.71 3.86 -21.06
CA GLN A 56 12.98 3.27 -21.39
C GLN A 56 13.79 4.24 -22.28
N ARG A 57 14.86 4.85 -21.74
CA ARG A 57 16.07 5.24 -22.47
C ARG A 57 17.27 5.22 -21.55
#